data_AF-A0A1Q6M893-F1
#
_entry.id   AF-A0A1Q6M893-F1
#
_cell.length_a   1.000
_cell.length_b   1.000
_cell.length_c   1.000
_cell.angle_alpha   90.00
_cell.angle_beta   90.00
_cell.angle_gamma   90.00
#
_symmetry.space_group_name_H-M   'P 1'
#
loop_
_entity.id
_entity.type
_entity.pdbx_description
1 polymer ?
#
loop_
_entity_poly.entity_id
_entity_poly.type
_entity_poly.pdbx_seq_one_letter_code
_entity_poly.pdbx_strand_id
1 'polypeptide(L)'
;MKKNYYIILLLALTVIISVYFAPFLLHLKDIEYRMYLSEKLNSLGLKGIIALISFFALQLAIPFLPGEPLEIISGAIYGPILGLLYAQIGIFIGSYIVISLIRGLNLKVKKINKYKWLRNILDDPKRLNITVFSITLIPGFPKDIIPFFVSQTIMKKKDYFLINFIARIPSILSSTLIGSSLFHGNIWLGIFIFIIEFIIGILGLIFNKKIVQILTKKHRKEKSSNTKVERMESMSEIKCSALKCGYNENNTCHKKNIKVEGLFSRSKLGTFCQSFRNPIDETLFKEEMADEMSLDEHKVKIGCTANYCIYNKDNFCKASKITVGQKNAKYRSETQCDSFELK
;
A
#
# COMPACT_ATOMS: atom_id res chain seq x y z
N MET A 1 -2.44 -33.24 -9.31
CA MET A 1 -1.67 -34.15 -8.43
C MET A 1 -0.39 -33.54 -7.85
N LYS A 2 0.53 -32.91 -8.62
CA LYS A 2 1.79 -32.34 -8.09
C LYS A 2 1.65 -31.26 -6.99
N LYS A 3 0.53 -30.51 -6.95
CA LYS A 3 0.29 -29.45 -5.94
C LYS A 3 0.03 -30.03 -4.54
N ASN A 4 -0.58 -31.21 -4.44
CA ASN A 4 -0.91 -31.84 -3.15
C ASN A 4 0.33 -32.49 -2.51
N TYR A 5 1.27 -32.98 -3.33
CA TYR A 5 2.52 -33.59 -2.85
C TYR A 5 3.38 -32.61 -2.02
N TYR A 6 3.53 -31.36 -2.46
CA TYR A 6 4.32 -30.38 -1.70
C TYR A 6 3.65 -29.95 -0.39
N ILE A 7 2.31 -29.93 -0.35
CA ILE A 7 1.55 -29.66 0.87
C ILE A 7 1.72 -30.82 1.86
N ILE A 8 1.66 -32.07 1.38
CA ILE A 8 1.88 -33.26 2.20
C ILE A 8 3.32 -33.31 2.72
N LEU A 9 4.32 -32.99 1.87
CA LEU A 9 5.72 -32.94 2.27
C LEU A 9 6.00 -31.84 3.31
N LEU A 10 5.33 -30.69 3.17
CA LEU A 10 5.40 -29.58 4.12
C LEU A 10 4.79 -29.98 5.47
N LEU A 11 3.60 -30.60 5.46
CA LEU A 11 2.92 -31.13 6.64
C LEU A 11 3.75 -32.23 7.33
N ALA A 12 4.40 -33.09 6.56
CA ALA A 12 5.30 -34.11 7.10
C ALA A 12 6.55 -33.47 7.74
N LEU A 13 7.12 -32.43 7.12
CA LEU A 13 8.28 -31.72 7.66
C LEU A 13 7.94 -31.00 8.98
N THR A 14 6.79 -30.35 9.08
CA THR A 14 6.31 -29.77 10.34
C THR A 14 6.13 -30.82 11.41
N VAL A 15 5.52 -31.96 11.09
CA VAL A 15 5.36 -33.07 12.05
C VAL A 15 6.71 -33.59 12.53
N ILE A 16 7.69 -33.80 11.65
CA ILE A 16 9.04 -34.29 12.01
C ILE A 16 9.75 -33.30 12.94
N ILE A 17 9.70 -32.01 12.61
CA ILE A 17 10.26 -30.94 13.43
C ILE A 17 9.57 -30.90 14.80
N SER A 18 8.24 -31.01 14.84
CA SER A 18 7.48 -31.05 16.08
C SER A 18 7.86 -32.24 16.95
N VAL A 19 8.11 -33.42 16.36
CA VAL A 19 8.57 -34.62 17.09
C VAL A 19 9.99 -34.44 17.63
N TYR A 20 10.90 -33.82 16.87
CA TYR A 20 12.28 -33.56 17.31
C TYR A 20 12.36 -32.55 18.46
N PHE A 21 11.55 -31.48 18.41
CA PHE A 21 11.50 -30.47 19.47
C PHE A 21 10.58 -30.86 20.64
N ALA A 22 9.70 -31.84 20.48
CA ALA A 22 8.80 -32.33 21.53
C ALA A 22 9.51 -32.65 22.86
N PRO A 23 10.63 -33.41 22.93
CA PRO A 23 11.29 -33.70 24.20
C PRO A 23 11.80 -32.46 24.94
N PHE A 24 12.23 -31.43 24.20
CA PHE A 24 12.62 -30.14 24.79
C PHE A 24 11.41 -29.35 25.29
N LEU A 25 10.31 -29.31 24.51
CA LEU A 25 9.05 -28.69 24.92
C LEU A 25 8.41 -29.41 26.12
N LEU A 26 8.62 -30.72 26.25
CA LEU A 26 8.19 -31.52 27.39
C LEU A 26 9.00 -31.19 28.64
N HIS A 27 10.32 -30.96 28.55
CA HIS A 27 11.11 -30.43 29.67
C HIS A 27 10.62 -29.06 30.12
N LEU A 28 10.16 -28.22 29.19
CA LEU A 28 9.53 -26.97 29.59
C LEU A 28 8.28 -27.23 30.41
N LYS A 29 7.52 -28.33 30.31
CA LYS A 29 6.35 -28.56 31.20
C LYS A 29 6.69 -28.48 32.69
N ASP A 30 7.94 -28.78 33.04
CA ASP A 30 8.43 -28.65 34.41
C ASP A 30 8.53 -27.17 34.82
N ILE A 31 7.83 -26.84 35.91
CA ILE A 31 7.81 -25.51 36.50
C ILE A 31 9.19 -25.10 37.00
N GLU A 32 9.94 -26.02 37.61
CA GLU A 32 11.26 -25.74 38.18
C GLU A 32 12.25 -25.44 37.07
N TYR A 33 12.21 -26.23 35.98
CA TYR A 33 13.08 -26.02 34.83
C TYR A 33 12.83 -24.66 34.16
N ARG A 34 11.57 -24.22 34.04
CA ARG A 34 11.24 -22.89 33.51
C ARG A 34 11.63 -21.77 34.44
N MET A 35 11.40 -21.91 35.75
CA MET A 35 11.81 -20.91 36.72
C MET A 35 13.33 -20.76 36.70
N TYR A 36 14.06 -21.87 36.68
CA TYR A 36 15.52 -21.88 36.50
C TYR A 36 15.97 -21.18 35.21
N LEU A 37 15.34 -21.49 34.07
CA LEU A 37 15.67 -20.86 32.78
C LEU A 37 15.35 -19.36 32.77
N SER A 38 14.18 -18.99 33.30
CA SER A 38 13.73 -17.61 33.38
C SER A 38 14.63 -16.80 34.32
N GLU A 39 14.96 -17.33 35.50
CA GLU A 39 15.90 -16.71 36.43
C GLU A 39 17.30 -16.57 35.83
N LYS A 40 17.81 -17.61 35.16
CA LYS A 40 19.11 -17.58 34.47
C LYS A 40 19.15 -16.59 33.31
N LEU A 41 18.05 -16.40 32.60
CA LEU A 41 17.96 -15.42 31.51
C LEU A 41 17.72 -14.00 32.04
N ASN A 42 16.92 -13.84 33.08
CA ASN A 42 16.64 -12.55 33.70
C ASN A 42 17.85 -12.02 34.48
N SER A 43 18.66 -12.91 35.08
CA SER A 43 19.94 -12.54 35.72
C SER A 43 20.98 -12.04 34.71
N LEU A 44 20.88 -12.43 33.43
CA LEU A 44 21.67 -11.83 32.36
C LEU A 44 21.14 -10.44 31.95
N GLY A 45 19.94 -10.06 32.41
CA GLY A 45 19.28 -8.80 32.13
C GLY A 45 19.24 -8.48 30.64
N LEU A 46 19.75 -7.31 30.27
CA LEU A 46 19.78 -6.84 28.88
C LEU A 46 20.58 -7.77 27.95
N LYS A 47 21.59 -8.48 28.46
CA LYS A 47 22.37 -9.45 27.66
C LYS A 47 21.53 -10.67 27.27
N GLY A 48 20.64 -11.14 28.15
CA GLY A 48 19.71 -12.24 27.87
C GLY A 48 18.71 -11.88 26.77
N ILE A 49 18.16 -10.67 26.83
CA ILE A 49 17.25 -10.13 25.81
C ILE A 49 17.96 -10.02 24.45
N ILE A 50 19.18 -9.43 24.42
CA ILE A 50 19.97 -9.32 23.20
C ILE A 50 20.30 -10.69 22.61
N ALA A 51 20.68 -11.67 23.44
CA ALA A 51 20.97 -13.02 22.98
C ALA A 51 19.73 -13.67 22.33
N LEU A 52 18.55 -13.52 22.93
CA LEU A 52 17.29 -14.03 22.38
C LEU A 52 16.95 -13.39 21.03
N ILE A 53 16.97 -12.06 20.96
CA ILE A 53 16.73 -11.30 19.71
C ILE A 53 17.75 -11.70 18.63
N SER A 54 19.02 -11.86 19.01
CA SER A 54 20.08 -12.31 18.10
C SER A 54 19.81 -13.71 17.58
N PHE A 55 19.29 -14.61 18.42
CA PHE A 55 18.94 -15.96 17.99
C PHE A 55 17.75 -15.94 17.01
N PHE A 56 16.71 -15.13 17.25
CA PHE A 56 15.63 -14.87 16.28
C PHE A 56 16.12 -14.23 14.97
N ALA A 57 17.19 -13.44 15.00
CA ALA A 57 17.80 -12.89 13.79
C ALA A 57 18.66 -13.92 13.05
N LEU A 58 19.41 -14.75 13.79
CA LEU A 58 20.31 -15.77 13.24
C LEU A 58 19.55 -16.95 12.66
N GLN A 59 18.41 -17.36 13.22
CA GLN A 59 17.58 -18.43 12.64
C GLN A 59 17.18 -18.10 11.19
N LEU A 60 16.99 -16.81 10.86
CA LEU A 60 16.69 -16.39 9.49
C LEU A 60 17.86 -16.59 8.52
N ALA A 61 19.10 -16.68 9.01
CA ALA A 61 20.25 -17.04 8.18
C ALA A 61 20.30 -18.55 7.87
N ILE A 62 19.56 -19.37 8.62
CA ILE A 62 19.51 -20.83 8.51
C ILE A 62 18.08 -21.24 8.11
N PRO A 63 17.75 -21.33 6.80
CA PRO A 63 16.36 -21.47 6.31
C PRO A 63 15.59 -22.72 6.77
N PHE A 64 16.26 -23.64 7.46
CA PHE A 64 15.71 -24.91 7.94
C PHE A 64 15.48 -24.92 9.45
N LEU A 65 15.89 -23.87 10.17
CA LEU A 65 15.66 -23.75 11.60
C LEU A 65 14.25 -23.15 11.81
N PRO A 66 13.29 -23.93 12.30
CA PRO A 66 11.92 -23.46 12.52
C PRO A 66 11.89 -22.43 13.65
N GLY A 67 11.22 -21.30 13.43
CA GLY A 67 11.08 -20.25 14.44
C GLY A 67 10.02 -20.54 15.50
N GLU A 68 9.02 -21.38 15.20
CA GLU A 68 7.89 -21.64 16.12
C GLU A 68 8.30 -22.21 17.49
N PRO A 69 9.22 -23.20 17.59
CA PRO A 69 9.67 -23.68 18.90
C PRO A 69 10.26 -22.55 19.74
N LEU A 70 11.03 -21.65 19.12
CA LEU A 70 11.63 -20.51 19.80
C LEU A 70 10.59 -19.47 20.24
N GLU A 71 9.53 -19.26 19.44
CA GLU A 71 8.39 -18.42 19.84
C GLU A 71 7.67 -19.01 21.07
N ILE A 72 7.43 -20.32 21.10
CA ILE A 72 6.83 -21.02 22.25
C ILE A 72 7.71 -20.89 23.50
N ILE A 73 9.03 -21.10 23.36
CA ILE A 73 10.01 -20.94 24.44
C ILE A 73 9.99 -19.51 24.98
N SER A 74 10.02 -18.53 24.07
CA SER A 74 9.97 -17.11 24.40
C SER A 74 8.70 -16.76 25.18
N GLY A 75 7.54 -17.29 24.75
CA GLY A 75 6.28 -17.15 25.47
C GLY A 75 6.26 -17.83 26.84
N ALA A 76 6.87 -19.00 26.97
CA ALA A 76 6.97 -19.72 28.25
C ALA A 76 7.87 -19.00 29.28
N ILE A 77 8.89 -18.26 28.82
CA ILE A 77 9.88 -17.59 29.67
C ILE A 77 9.48 -16.14 29.98
N TYR A 78 9.08 -15.38 28.96
CA TYR A 78 8.81 -13.92 29.05
C TYR A 78 7.33 -13.55 28.98
N GLY A 79 6.44 -14.53 28.79
CA GLY A 79 5.02 -14.31 28.58
C GLY A 79 4.66 -13.90 27.14
N PRO A 80 3.36 -13.80 26.82
CA PRO A 80 2.89 -13.71 25.44
C PRO A 80 3.29 -12.41 24.74
N ILE A 81 3.23 -11.28 25.45
CA ILE A 81 3.45 -9.93 24.89
C ILE A 81 4.95 -9.65 24.71
N LEU A 82 5.76 -9.85 25.75
CA LEU A 82 7.21 -9.63 25.65
C LEU A 82 7.86 -10.64 24.70
N GLY A 83 7.40 -11.90 24.75
CA GLY A 83 7.85 -12.92 23.81
C GLY A 83 7.55 -12.56 22.36
N LEU A 84 6.36 -12.01 22.08
CA LEU A 84 5.99 -11.48 20.77
C LEU A 84 6.90 -10.33 20.35
N LEU A 85 7.15 -9.35 21.22
CA LEU A 85 7.99 -8.19 20.91
C LEU A 85 9.43 -8.61 20.56
N TYR A 86 10.06 -9.46 21.38
CA TYR A 86 11.43 -9.91 21.14
C TYR A 86 11.55 -10.74 19.85
N ALA A 87 10.58 -11.62 19.60
CA ALA A 87 10.50 -12.37 18.35
C ALA A 87 10.37 -11.42 17.14
N GLN A 88 9.44 -10.47 17.21
CA GLN A 88 9.18 -9.52 16.13
C GLN A 88 10.42 -8.68 15.79
N ILE A 89 11.14 -8.18 16.80
CA ILE A 89 12.37 -7.40 16.62
C ILE A 89 13.46 -8.26 15.96
N GLY A 90 13.73 -9.45 16.49
CA GLY A 90 14.76 -10.33 15.95
C GLY A 90 14.47 -10.76 14.51
N ILE A 91 13.22 -11.14 14.23
CA ILE A 91 12.76 -11.49 12.89
C ILE A 91 12.89 -10.30 11.93
N PHE A 92 12.54 -9.09 12.37
CA PHE A 92 12.66 -7.89 11.56
C PHE A 92 14.13 -7.61 11.20
N ILE A 93 15.02 -7.64 12.19
CA ILE A 93 16.47 -7.44 12.01
C ILE A 93 17.04 -8.50 11.06
N GLY A 94 16.78 -9.78 11.32
CA GLY A 94 17.27 -10.88 10.48
C GLY A 94 16.79 -10.74 9.03
N SER A 95 15.51 -10.42 8.83
CA SER A 95 14.94 -10.27 7.49
C SER A 95 15.54 -9.06 6.76
N TYR A 96 15.84 -7.98 7.49
CA TYR A 96 16.52 -6.80 6.95
C TYR A 96 17.93 -7.10 6.49
N ILE A 97 18.70 -7.84 7.29
CA ILE A 97 20.04 -8.28 6.94
C ILE A 97 20.00 -9.17 5.69
N VAL A 98 19.17 -10.23 5.69
CA VAL A 98 19.07 -11.18 4.57
C VAL A 98 18.70 -10.48 3.26
N ILE A 99 17.63 -9.68 3.26
CA ILE A 99 17.16 -8.99 2.05
C ILE A 99 18.18 -7.97 1.57
N SER A 100 18.81 -7.24 2.47
CA SER A 100 19.78 -6.20 2.11
C SER A 100 21.08 -6.79 1.58
N LEU A 101 21.60 -7.87 2.18
CA LEU A 101 22.78 -8.57 1.70
C LEU A 101 22.55 -9.17 0.31
N ILE A 102 21.46 -9.91 0.11
CA ILE A 102 21.21 -10.57 -1.18
C ILE A 102 21.02 -9.55 -2.30
N ARG A 103 20.27 -8.47 -2.05
CA ARG A 103 20.05 -7.41 -3.05
C ARG A 103 21.28 -6.55 -3.28
N GLY A 104 22.00 -6.18 -2.22
CA GLY A 104 23.19 -5.33 -2.32
C GLY A 104 24.34 -6.01 -3.05
N LEU A 105 24.51 -7.33 -2.84
CA LEU A 105 25.58 -8.13 -3.45
C LEU A 105 25.12 -8.87 -4.72
N ASN A 106 23.88 -8.66 -5.19
CA ASN A 106 23.28 -9.35 -6.35
C ASN A 106 23.45 -10.88 -6.31
N LEU A 107 23.35 -11.48 -5.12
CA LEU A 107 23.63 -12.91 -4.92
C LEU A 107 22.52 -13.77 -5.54
N LYS A 108 22.90 -14.62 -6.50
CA LYS A 108 21.99 -15.65 -7.05
C LYS A 108 21.97 -16.85 -6.10
N VAL A 109 20.97 -16.92 -5.23
CA VAL A 109 20.82 -18.03 -4.27
C VAL A 109 20.31 -19.30 -4.97
N LYS A 110 21.22 -20.05 -5.60
CA LYS A 110 20.91 -21.25 -6.40
C LYS A 110 20.31 -22.40 -5.57
N LYS A 111 20.70 -22.56 -4.30
CA LYS A 111 20.22 -23.65 -3.41
C LYS A 111 18.71 -23.61 -3.12
N ILE A 112 18.06 -22.46 -3.33
CA ILE A 112 16.62 -22.28 -3.10
C ILE A 112 15.76 -22.79 -4.26
N ASN A 113 16.35 -23.07 -5.43
CA ASN A 113 15.64 -23.66 -6.57
C ASN A 113 15.03 -25.06 -6.27
N LYS A 114 15.44 -25.71 -5.17
CA LYS A 114 14.81 -26.95 -4.68
C LYS A 114 13.32 -26.74 -4.34
N TYR A 115 12.92 -25.53 -3.96
CA TYR A 115 11.54 -25.15 -3.64
C TYR A 115 10.84 -24.48 -4.83
N LYS A 116 10.90 -25.14 -6.00
CA LYS A 116 10.31 -24.66 -7.25
C LYS A 116 8.82 -24.31 -7.11
N TRP A 117 8.11 -25.04 -6.26
CA TRP A 117 6.69 -24.78 -5.97
C TRP A 117 6.45 -23.41 -5.31
N LEU A 118 7.31 -23.02 -4.36
CA LEU A 118 7.21 -21.73 -3.65
C LEU A 118 7.60 -20.58 -4.57
N ARG A 119 8.62 -20.77 -5.40
CA ARG A 119 8.98 -19.84 -6.47
C ARG A 119 7.81 -19.58 -7.41
N ASN A 120 7.18 -20.65 -7.92
CA ASN A 120 6.03 -20.52 -8.83
C ASN A 120 4.84 -19.77 -8.20
N ILE A 121 4.66 -19.88 -6.88
CA ILE A 121 3.59 -19.19 -6.16
C ILE A 121 3.93 -17.70 -5.96
N LEU A 122 5.20 -17.37 -5.76
CA LEU A 122 5.70 -16.01 -5.56
C LEU A 122 6.09 -15.28 -6.87
N ASP A 123 6.16 -15.96 -8.00
CA ASP A 123 6.56 -15.38 -9.29
C ASP A 123 5.47 -14.47 -9.90
N ASP A 124 4.22 -14.51 -9.43
CA ASP A 124 3.13 -13.65 -9.95
C ASP A 124 3.17 -12.25 -9.30
N PRO A 125 3.67 -11.20 -9.98
CA PRO A 125 3.86 -9.88 -9.40
C PRO A 125 2.54 -9.22 -8.96
N LYS A 126 1.41 -9.57 -9.59
CA LYS A 126 0.10 -9.00 -9.26
C LYS A 126 -0.45 -9.55 -7.94
N ARG A 127 0.02 -10.73 -7.53
CA ARG A 127 -0.46 -11.44 -6.34
C ARG A 127 0.57 -11.53 -5.23
N LEU A 128 1.82 -11.17 -5.52
CA LEU A 128 2.98 -11.29 -4.66
C LEU A 128 2.70 -10.84 -3.22
N ASN A 129 2.14 -9.64 -3.02
CA ASN A 129 1.86 -9.11 -1.67
C ASN A 129 0.86 -9.98 -0.88
N ILE A 130 -0.27 -10.34 -1.49
CA ILE A 130 -1.30 -11.18 -0.82
C ILE A 130 -0.80 -12.60 -0.60
N THR A 131 -0.05 -13.13 -1.55
CA THR A 131 0.59 -14.44 -1.41
C THR A 131 1.56 -14.45 -0.24
N VAL A 132 2.47 -13.47 -0.16
CA VAL A 132 3.42 -13.35 0.97
C VAL A 132 2.66 -13.20 2.29
N PHE A 133 1.65 -12.31 2.35
CA PHE A 133 0.81 -12.15 3.54
C PHE A 133 0.18 -13.47 3.99
N SER A 134 -0.45 -14.19 3.05
CA SER A 134 -1.15 -15.44 3.36
C SER A 134 -0.20 -16.52 3.84
N ILE A 135 0.98 -16.64 3.22
CA ILE A 135 1.99 -17.62 3.62
C ILE A 135 2.56 -17.30 5.00
N THR A 136 2.86 -16.02 5.27
CA THR A 136 3.40 -15.57 6.56
C THR A 136 2.40 -15.75 7.70
N LEU A 137 1.09 -15.70 7.41
CA LEU A 137 0.04 -15.93 8.38
C LEU A 137 -0.13 -17.41 8.76
N ILE A 138 0.19 -18.35 7.86
CA ILE A 138 0.03 -19.79 8.12
C ILE A 138 1.10 -20.24 9.12
N PRO A 139 0.72 -20.65 10.33
CA PRO A 139 1.69 -21.09 11.31
C PRO A 139 2.28 -22.46 10.92
N GLY A 140 3.56 -22.68 11.21
CA GLY A 140 4.30 -23.88 10.81
C GLY A 140 4.74 -23.90 9.35
N PHE A 141 4.36 -22.91 8.54
CA PHE A 141 4.98 -22.72 7.24
C PHE A 141 6.46 -22.31 7.42
N PRO A 142 7.41 -22.73 6.56
CA PRO A 142 8.80 -22.26 6.60
C PRO A 142 8.90 -20.77 6.19
N LYS A 143 8.29 -19.89 6.98
CA LYS A 143 8.12 -18.45 6.75
C LYS A 143 9.47 -17.72 6.72
N ASP A 144 10.49 -18.30 7.30
CA ASP A 144 11.85 -17.76 7.36
C ASP A 144 12.64 -17.96 6.06
N ILE A 145 12.13 -18.75 5.10
CA ILE A 145 12.69 -18.80 3.73
C ILE A 145 12.18 -17.64 2.85
N ILE A 146 11.05 -17.01 3.21
CA ILE A 146 10.40 -15.96 2.42
C ILE A 146 11.33 -14.76 2.14
N PRO A 147 12.09 -14.20 3.11
CA PRO A 147 13.01 -13.10 2.82
C PRO A 147 14.00 -13.42 1.68
N PHE A 148 14.46 -14.67 1.57
CA PHE A 148 15.32 -15.07 0.46
C PHE A 148 14.60 -15.05 -0.88
N PHE A 149 13.36 -15.56 -0.96
CA PHE A 149 12.56 -15.46 -2.19
C PHE A 149 12.25 -14.01 -2.55
N VAL A 150 11.74 -13.25 -1.59
CA VAL A 150 11.35 -11.85 -1.78
C VAL A 150 12.54 -11.01 -2.24
N SER A 151 13.75 -11.29 -1.74
CA SER A 151 14.98 -10.61 -2.17
C SER A 151 15.23 -10.72 -3.69
N GLN A 152 14.75 -11.79 -4.33
CA GLN A 152 14.86 -12.07 -5.77
C GLN A 152 13.63 -11.66 -6.60
N THR A 153 12.60 -11.10 -5.96
CA THR A 153 11.37 -10.61 -6.62
C THR A 153 11.38 -9.09 -6.77
N ILE A 154 10.41 -8.56 -7.51
CA ILE A 154 10.19 -7.11 -7.68
C ILE A 154 9.61 -6.40 -6.43
N MET A 155 9.30 -7.13 -5.35
CA MET A 155 8.65 -6.57 -4.16
C MET A 155 9.51 -5.47 -3.52
N LYS A 156 8.92 -4.34 -3.15
CA LYS A 156 9.65 -3.29 -2.44
C LYS A 156 9.93 -3.74 -1.00
N LYS A 157 11.08 -3.33 -0.44
CA LYS A 157 11.44 -3.66 0.96
C LYS A 157 10.34 -3.21 1.93
N LYS A 158 9.81 -1.99 1.74
CA LYS A 158 8.74 -1.42 2.59
C LYS A 158 7.48 -2.31 2.60
N ASP A 159 7.04 -2.76 1.43
CA ASP A 159 5.85 -3.62 1.31
C ASP A 159 6.06 -4.95 2.04
N TYR A 160 7.26 -5.55 1.91
CA TYR A 160 7.59 -6.78 2.63
C TYR A 160 7.55 -6.59 4.13
N PHE A 161 8.21 -5.56 4.66
CA PHE A 161 8.25 -5.32 6.10
C PHE A 161 6.88 -5.00 6.68
N LEU A 162 6.04 -4.24 5.97
CA LEU A 162 4.68 -3.95 6.40
C LEU A 162 3.83 -5.24 6.48
N ILE A 163 3.89 -6.05 5.42
CA ILE A 163 3.16 -7.32 5.36
C ILE A 163 3.66 -8.28 6.43
N ASN A 164 4.97 -8.44 6.55
CA ASN A 164 5.59 -9.33 7.53
C ASN A 164 5.26 -8.90 8.95
N PHE A 165 5.25 -7.58 9.22
CA PHE A 165 4.91 -7.05 10.55
C PHE A 165 3.47 -7.40 10.92
N ILE A 166 2.50 -7.10 10.03
CA ILE A 166 1.07 -7.32 10.30
C ILE A 166 0.73 -8.82 10.34
N ALA A 167 1.22 -9.61 9.39
CA ALA A 167 0.87 -11.03 9.28
C ALA A 167 1.50 -11.88 10.39
N ARG A 168 2.68 -11.50 10.90
CA ARG A 168 3.36 -12.28 11.95
C ARG A 168 2.82 -12.04 13.35
N ILE A 169 2.21 -10.89 13.65
CA ILE A 169 1.63 -10.62 14.98
C ILE A 169 0.67 -11.74 15.42
N PRO A 170 -0.40 -12.08 14.66
CA PRO A 170 -1.32 -13.15 15.03
C PRO A 170 -0.58 -14.50 15.17
N SER A 171 0.23 -14.86 14.17
CA SER A 171 1.01 -16.11 14.17
C SER A 171 1.91 -16.27 15.40
N ILE A 172 2.74 -15.27 15.72
CA ILE A 172 3.66 -15.32 16.87
C ILE A 172 2.87 -15.28 18.18
N LEU A 173 1.81 -14.47 18.26
CA LEU A 173 0.98 -14.37 19.45
C LEU A 173 0.35 -15.72 19.80
N SER A 174 -0.12 -16.48 18.80
CA SER A 174 -0.66 -17.83 19.02
C SER A 174 0.41 -18.75 19.65
N SER A 175 1.64 -18.75 19.12
CA SER A 175 2.78 -19.53 19.63
C SER A 175 3.16 -19.12 21.06
N THR A 176 3.25 -17.82 21.34
CA THR A 176 3.67 -17.33 22.65
C THR A 176 2.57 -17.53 23.71
N LEU A 177 1.29 -17.49 23.32
CA LEU A 177 0.16 -17.87 24.17
C LEU A 177 0.19 -19.36 24.51
N ILE A 178 0.47 -20.22 23.54
CA ILE A 178 0.65 -21.67 23.78
C ILE A 178 1.77 -21.87 24.79
N GLY A 179 2.94 -21.26 24.57
CA GLY A 179 4.10 -21.34 25.46
C GLY A 179 3.81 -20.87 26.88
N SER A 180 3.22 -19.68 27.03
CA SER A 180 2.85 -19.13 28.33
C SER A 180 1.77 -19.95 29.05
N SER A 181 0.95 -20.72 28.32
CA SER A 181 -0.15 -21.53 28.89
C SER A 181 0.29 -22.92 29.33
N LEU A 182 1.52 -23.35 29.02
CA LEU A 182 2.05 -24.67 29.39
C LEU A 182 2.23 -24.88 30.91
N PHE A 183 1.93 -23.88 31.76
CA PHE A 183 2.02 -23.96 33.23
C PHE A 183 0.77 -24.65 33.83
N HIS A 184 -0.40 -24.02 33.71
CA HIS A 184 -1.69 -24.53 34.22
C HIS A 184 -2.88 -23.94 33.42
N GLY A 185 -2.62 -23.43 32.21
CA GLY A 185 -3.51 -22.51 31.51
C GLY A 185 -4.38 -23.15 30.41
N ASN A 186 -5.32 -22.34 29.92
CA ASN A 186 -6.17 -22.68 28.79
C ASN A 186 -5.39 -22.60 27.46
N ILE A 187 -4.58 -23.62 27.16
CA ILE A 187 -3.85 -23.74 25.87
C ILE A 187 -4.82 -23.70 24.68
N TRP A 188 -6.12 -23.99 24.89
CA TRP A 188 -7.13 -23.94 23.84
C TRP A 188 -7.27 -22.58 23.20
N LEU A 189 -7.04 -21.46 23.91
CA LEU A 189 -7.08 -20.14 23.30
C LEU A 189 -6.00 -20.00 22.21
N GLY A 190 -4.77 -20.42 22.51
CA GLY A 190 -3.66 -20.39 21.54
C GLY A 190 -3.89 -21.35 20.37
N ILE A 191 -4.38 -22.56 20.64
CA ILE A 191 -4.73 -23.54 19.59
C ILE A 191 -5.87 -23.04 18.70
N PHE A 192 -6.90 -22.43 19.28
CA PHE A 192 -8.04 -21.89 18.55
C PHE A 192 -7.62 -20.78 17.58
N ILE A 193 -6.81 -19.83 18.07
CA ILE A 193 -6.23 -18.76 17.26
C ILE A 193 -5.36 -19.34 16.13
N PHE A 194 -4.50 -20.31 16.44
CA PHE A 194 -3.65 -21.02 15.48
C PHE A 194 -4.47 -21.68 14.35
N ILE A 195 -5.56 -22.36 14.68
CA ILE A 195 -6.45 -23.02 13.70
C ILE A 195 -7.14 -21.97 12.82
N ILE A 196 -7.64 -20.88 13.40
CA ILE A 196 -8.29 -19.80 12.64
C ILE A 196 -7.31 -19.19 11.64
N GLU A 197 -6.10 -18.86 12.06
CA GLU A 197 -5.06 -18.28 11.21
C GLU A 197 -4.65 -19.24 10.09
N PHE A 198 -4.51 -20.52 10.41
CA PHE A 198 -4.26 -21.56 9.42
C PHE A 198 -5.36 -21.58 8.35
N ILE A 199 -6.63 -21.57 8.74
CA ILE A 199 -7.78 -21.54 7.81
C ILE A 199 -7.75 -20.26 6.97
N ILE A 200 -7.59 -19.09 7.60
CA ILE A 200 -7.56 -17.79 6.91
C ILE A 200 -6.40 -17.74 5.91
N GLY A 201 -5.21 -18.18 6.30
CA GLY A 201 -4.04 -18.23 5.44
C GLY A 201 -4.22 -19.16 4.24
N ILE A 202 -4.81 -20.34 4.45
CA ILE A 202 -5.14 -21.28 3.35
C ILE A 202 -6.19 -20.69 2.41
N LEU A 203 -7.26 -20.09 2.93
CA LEU A 203 -8.28 -19.42 2.12
C LEU A 203 -7.68 -18.25 1.34
N GLY A 204 -6.82 -17.45 1.96
CA GLY A 204 -6.07 -16.37 1.32
C GLY A 204 -5.22 -16.86 0.15
N LEU A 205 -4.53 -18.00 0.32
CA LEU A 205 -3.77 -18.65 -0.74
C LEU A 205 -4.64 -19.17 -1.90
N ILE A 206 -5.78 -19.80 -1.59
CA ILE A 206 -6.69 -20.37 -2.60
C ILE A 206 -7.39 -19.26 -3.40
N PHE A 207 -7.86 -18.22 -2.71
CA PHE A 207 -8.65 -17.15 -3.30
C PHE A 207 -7.84 -15.91 -3.68
N ASN A 208 -6.50 -15.97 -3.64
CA ASN A 208 -5.61 -14.83 -3.93
C ASN A 208 -5.95 -14.10 -5.25
N LYS A 209 -6.38 -14.83 -6.28
CA LYS A 209 -6.78 -14.25 -7.58
C LYS A 209 -8.01 -13.35 -7.43
N LYS A 210 -9.06 -13.83 -6.75
CA LYS A 210 -10.31 -13.11 -6.54
C LYS A 210 -10.08 -11.91 -5.62
N ILE A 211 -9.29 -12.07 -4.57
CA ILE A 211 -8.94 -10.98 -3.63
C ILE A 211 -8.26 -9.82 -4.39
N VAL A 212 -7.26 -10.12 -5.23
CA VAL A 212 -6.61 -9.09 -6.07
C VAL A 212 -7.60 -8.38 -6.99
N GLN A 213 -8.51 -9.12 -7.63
CA GLN A 213 -9.54 -8.53 -8.51
C GLN A 213 -10.47 -7.58 -7.75
N ILE A 214 -10.90 -7.95 -6.55
CA ILE A 214 -11.77 -7.12 -5.70
C ILE A 214 -11.04 -5.85 -5.26
N LEU A 215 -9.81 -5.97 -4.75
CA LEU A 215 -9.02 -4.81 -4.30
C LEU A 215 -8.71 -3.84 -5.43
N THR A 216 -8.33 -4.36 -6.60
CA THR A 216 -8.06 -3.52 -7.79
C THR A 216 -9.32 -2.84 -8.32
N LYS A 217 -10.49 -3.50 -8.30
CA LYS A 217 -11.77 -2.89 -8.68
C LYS A 217 -12.18 -1.79 -7.70
N LYS A 218 -12.02 -2.02 -6.38
CA LYS A 218 -12.33 -1.03 -5.34
C LYS A 218 -11.46 0.23 -5.49
N HIS A 219 -10.15 0.06 -5.64
CA HIS A 219 -9.22 1.17 -5.82
C HIS A 219 -9.48 1.96 -7.12
N ARG A 220 -9.89 1.30 -8.21
CA ARG A 220 -10.32 2.00 -9.43
C ARG A 220 -11.60 2.81 -9.21
N LYS A 221 -12.57 2.28 -8.47
CA LYS A 221 -13.83 2.96 -8.16
C LYS A 221 -13.61 4.21 -7.28
N GLU A 222 -12.79 4.09 -6.24
CA GLU A 222 -12.42 5.21 -5.35
C GLU A 222 -11.62 6.30 -6.09
N LYS A 223 -10.68 5.90 -6.95
CA LYS A 223 -9.95 6.88 -7.78
C LYS A 223 -10.90 7.61 -8.74
N SER A 224 -11.83 6.87 -9.36
CA SER A 224 -12.83 7.47 -10.24
C SER A 224 -13.80 8.41 -9.51
N SER A 225 -14.19 8.12 -8.27
CA SER A 225 -15.04 9.01 -7.48
C SER A 225 -14.29 10.28 -7.08
N ASN A 226 -13.06 10.16 -6.59
CA ASN A 226 -12.27 11.32 -6.19
C ASN A 226 -11.99 12.25 -7.38
N THR A 227 -11.63 11.70 -8.54
CA THR A 227 -11.46 12.50 -9.76
C THR A 227 -12.76 13.18 -10.20
N LYS A 228 -13.93 12.56 -9.99
CA LYS A 228 -15.22 13.21 -10.29
C LYS A 228 -15.51 14.37 -9.34
N VAL A 229 -15.25 14.19 -8.04
CA VAL A 229 -15.40 15.24 -7.02
C VAL A 229 -14.44 16.41 -7.30
N GLU A 230 -13.16 16.15 -7.55
CA GLU A 230 -12.16 17.17 -7.91
C GLU A 230 -12.52 17.94 -9.18
N ARG A 231 -13.15 17.27 -10.16
CA ARG A 231 -13.66 17.92 -11.38
C ARG A 231 -14.84 18.84 -11.06
N MET A 232 -15.77 18.41 -10.21
CA MET A 232 -16.94 19.20 -9.81
C MET A 232 -16.56 20.44 -8.98
N GLU A 233 -15.55 20.32 -8.12
CA GLU A 233 -14.96 21.43 -7.35
C GLU A 233 -14.11 22.40 -8.20
N SER A 234 -13.81 22.04 -9.47
CA SER A 234 -13.05 22.89 -10.40
C SER A 234 -13.90 23.72 -11.35
N MET A 235 -15.22 23.70 -11.18
CA MET A 235 -16.13 24.43 -12.06
C MET A 235 -16.42 25.82 -11.49
N SER A 236 -16.40 26.82 -12.36
CA SER A 236 -16.53 28.23 -12.01
C SER A 236 -17.72 28.86 -12.72
N GLU A 237 -18.32 29.87 -12.11
CA GLU A 237 -19.20 30.82 -12.79
C GLU A 237 -18.36 31.82 -13.60
N ILE A 238 -18.80 32.14 -14.83
CA ILE A 238 -18.02 33.01 -15.71
C ILE A 238 -18.90 34.15 -16.22
N LYS A 239 -18.54 35.36 -15.82
CA LYS A 239 -19.05 36.57 -16.46
C LYS A 239 -18.20 36.90 -17.68
N CYS A 240 -18.81 36.93 -18.86
CA CYS A 240 -18.17 37.36 -20.09
C CYS A 240 -18.56 38.80 -20.40
N SER A 241 -17.62 39.73 -20.26
CA SER A 241 -17.85 41.15 -20.56
C SER A 241 -17.71 41.46 -22.05
N ALA A 242 -17.27 40.52 -22.88
CA ALA A 242 -17.09 40.71 -24.32
C ALA A 242 -18.39 40.51 -25.08
N LEU A 243 -19.10 41.60 -25.39
CA LEU A 243 -20.46 41.56 -25.99
C LEU A 243 -20.50 40.93 -27.38
N LYS A 244 -19.38 40.96 -28.10
CA LYS A 244 -19.24 40.33 -29.43
C LYS A 244 -18.73 38.90 -29.39
N CYS A 245 -18.55 38.31 -28.20
CA CYS A 245 -18.15 36.91 -28.09
C CYS A 245 -19.34 36.01 -28.44
N GLY A 246 -19.18 35.09 -29.38
CA GLY A 246 -20.29 34.21 -29.79
C GLY A 246 -20.69 33.16 -28.75
N TYR A 247 -19.96 33.03 -27.64
CA TYR A 247 -20.38 32.21 -26.48
C TYR A 247 -20.98 33.05 -25.34
N ASN A 248 -21.18 34.35 -25.55
CA ASN A 248 -21.71 35.26 -24.54
C ASN A 248 -23.21 35.44 -24.74
N GLU A 249 -23.99 35.04 -23.74
CA GLU A 249 -25.42 35.31 -23.65
C GLU A 249 -25.69 36.04 -22.34
N ASN A 250 -26.24 37.25 -22.41
CA ASN A 250 -26.57 38.08 -21.24
C ASN A 250 -25.41 38.30 -20.24
N ASN A 251 -24.17 38.46 -20.72
CA ASN A 251 -22.93 38.56 -19.94
C ASN A 251 -22.47 37.27 -19.24
N THR A 252 -23.02 36.11 -19.63
CA THR A 252 -22.63 34.80 -19.13
C THR A 252 -21.96 34.02 -20.25
N CYS A 253 -20.88 33.30 -19.94
CA CYS A 253 -20.23 32.44 -20.93
C CYS A 253 -20.86 31.04 -20.93
N HIS A 254 -21.40 30.61 -22.08
CA HIS A 254 -22.05 29.31 -22.25
C HIS A 254 -21.15 28.23 -22.88
N LYS A 255 -19.84 28.48 -22.99
CA LYS A 255 -18.90 27.49 -23.53
C LYS A 255 -18.59 26.39 -22.51
N LYS A 256 -18.62 25.11 -22.90
CA LYS A 256 -18.34 23.94 -22.01
C LYS A 256 -17.01 24.04 -21.27
N ASN A 257 -15.96 24.46 -21.98
CA ASN A 257 -14.63 24.63 -21.44
C ASN A 257 -14.03 25.92 -21.99
N ILE A 258 -13.50 26.78 -21.12
CA ILE A 258 -12.74 27.95 -21.53
C ILE A 258 -11.28 27.81 -21.16
N LYS A 259 -10.42 28.54 -21.86
CA LYS A 259 -8.99 28.66 -21.55
C LYS A 259 -8.62 30.14 -21.42
N VAL A 260 -8.12 30.52 -20.25
CA VAL A 260 -7.46 31.80 -20.01
C VAL A 260 -5.96 31.57 -20.15
N GLU A 261 -5.36 32.26 -21.11
CA GLU A 261 -3.91 32.27 -21.30
C GLU A 261 -3.27 33.44 -20.56
N GLY A 262 -2.02 33.26 -20.15
CA GLY A 262 -1.23 34.29 -19.47
C GLY A 262 0.12 33.77 -18.98
N LEU A 263 0.79 32.91 -19.74
CA LEU A 263 2.06 32.33 -19.31
C LEU A 263 3.07 33.45 -18.99
N PHE A 264 3.64 33.43 -17.78
CA PHE A 264 4.52 34.48 -17.23
C PHE A 264 3.85 35.84 -16.97
N SER A 265 2.53 35.97 -17.11
CA SER A 265 1.82 37.22 -16.82
C SER A 265 1.90 37.56 -15.33
N ARG A 266 2.37 38.77 -15.01
CA ARG A 266 2.35 39.33 -13.65
C ARG A 266 1.24 40.35 -13.41
N SER A 267 0.37 40.55 -14.40
CA SER A 267 -0.79 41.43 -14.30
C SER A 267 -1.92 40.91 -15.19
N LYS A 268 -3.14 41.37 -14.92
CA LYS A 268 -4.31 41.02 -15.74
C LYS A 268 -4.16 41.37 -17.22
N LEU A 269 -3.43 42.43 -17.55
CA LEU A 269 -3.17 42.86 -18.94
C LEU A 269 -2.40 41.80 -19.75
N GLY A 270 -1.62 40.96 -19.09
CA GLY A 270 -0.91 39.84 -19.72
C GLY A 270 -1.75 38.58 -19.88
N THR A 271 -3.05 38.64 -19.56
CA THR A 271 -3.98 37.50 -19.69
C THR A 271 -4.97 37.73 -20.82
N PHE A 272 -5.52 36.65 -21.38
CA PHE A 272 -6.60 36.73 -22.36
C PHE A 272 -7.40 35.43 -22.45
N CYS A 273 -8.68 35.53 -22.81
CA CYS A 273 -9.52 34.37 -23.09
C CYS A 273 -9.18 33.82 -24.49
N GLN A 274 -8.39 32.75 -24.54
CA GLN A 274 -8.06 32.03 -25.78
C GLN A 274 -9.30 31.45 -26.47
N SER A 275 -10.37 31.24 -25.70
CA SER A 275 -11.64 30.71 -26.19
C SER A 275 -12.56 31.77 -26.81
N PHE A 276 -12.18 33.05 -26.85
CA PHE A 276 -12.95 34.10 -27.51
C PHE A 276 -13.09 33.84 -29.01
N ARG A 277 -14.31 34.09 -29.53
CA ARG A 277 -14.68 34.02 -30.95
C ARG A 277 -15.61 35.17 -31.28
N ASN A 278 -15.31 35.94 -32.31
CA ASN A 278 -16.14 37.04 -32.79
C ASN A 278 -16.87 36.58 -34.08
N PRO A 279 -18.18 36.31 -34.04
CA PRO A 279 -18.92 35.74 -35.17
C PRO A 279 -19.07 36.72 -36.35
N ILE A 280 -18.71 37.99 -36.18
CA ILE A 280 -18.76 39.02 -37.24
C ILE A 280 -17.51 38.94 -38.14
N ASP A 281 -16.40 38.39 -37.64
CA ASP A 281 -15.09 38.38 -38.34
C ASP A 281 -14.85 37.10 -39.16
N GLU A 282 -15.67 36.05 -38.99
CA GLU A 282 -15.41 34.75 -39.60
C GLU A 282 -16.68 34.17 -40.24
N THR A 283 -16.65 34.00 -41.57
CA THR A 283 -17.78 33.51 -42.40
C THR A 283 -18.07 32.01 -42.26
N LEU A 284 -17.51 31.30 -41.27
CA LEU A 284 -17.55 29.83 -41.27
C LEU A 284 -17.48 29.14 -39.89
N PHE A 285 -18.25 29.56 -38.86
CA PHE A 285 -18.14 28.86 -37.55
C PHE A 285 -19.44 28.71 -36.71
N LYS A 286 -20.63 29.09 -37.20
CA LYS A 286 -21.84 29.03 -36.35
C LYS A 286 -22.20 27.60 -35.87
N GLU A 287 -22.05 26.60 -36.74
CA GLU A 287 -22.34 25.20 -36.40
C GLU A 287 -21.32 24.61 -35.41
N GLU A 288 -20.02 24.84 -35.64
CA GLU A 288 -18.96 24.36 -34.75
C GLU A 288 -19.05 24.99 -33.34
N MET A 289 -19.46 26.25 -33.25
CA MET A 289 -19.64 26.93 -31.97
C MET A 289 -20.79 26.33 -31.16
N ALA A 290 -21.87 25.88 -31.80
CA ALA A 290 -23.02 25.26 -31.13
C ALA A 290 -22.63 23.95 -30.41
N ASP A 291 -21.77 23.13 -31.03
CA ASP A 291 -21.27 21.88 -30.43
C ASP A 291 -20.42 22.11 -29.17
N GLU A 292 -19.81 23.30 -29.06
CA GLU A 292 -19.00 23.71 -27.92
C GLU A 292 -19.81 24.35 -26.78
N MET A 293 -21.10 24.65 -27.00
CA MET A 293 -21.99 25.25 -26.00
C MET A 293 -22.52 24.20 -25.01
N SER A 294 -22.51 24.55 -23.73
CA SER A 294 -23.00 23.70 -22.65
C SER A 294 -24.53 23.66 -22.63
N LEU A 295 -25.10 22.47 -22.41
CA LEU A 295 -26.52 22.29 -22.06
C LEU A 295 -26.78 22.58 -20.58
N ASP A 296 -25.71 22.63 -19.77
CA ASP A 296 -25.75 22.87 -18.32
C ASP A 296 -25.24 24.30 -18.07
N GLU A 297 -26.15 25.20 -17.73
CA GLU A 297 -26.00 26.65 -17.93
C GLU A 297 -25.03 27.38 -16.97
N HIS A 298 -24.53 26.74 -15.91
CA HIS A 298 -24.05 27.53 -14.76
C HIS A 298 -22.63 27.24 -14.28
N LYS A 299 -21.96 26.20 -14.79
CA LYS A 299 -20.64 25.79 -14.27
C LYS A 299 -19.74 25.36 -15.41
N VAL A 300 -18.65 26.11 -15.60
CA VAL A 300 -17.71 25.92 -16.71
C VAL A 300 -16.34 25.55 -16.17
N LYS A 301 -15.65 24.66 -16.87
CA LYS A 301 -14.26 24.32 -16.55
C LYS A 301 -13.31 25.33 -17.18
N ILE A 302 -12.40 25.87 -16.38
CA ILE A 302 -11.48 26.93 -16.80
C ILE A 302 -10.04 26.42 -16.76
N GLY A 303 -9.45 26.23 -17.93
CA GLY A 303 -8.00 26.13 -18.06
C GLY A 303 -7.36 27.50 -17.82
N CYS A 304 -6.31 27.56 -17.01
CA CYS A 304 -5.58 28.78 -16.72
C CYS A 304 -4.08 28.53 -16.88
N THR A 305 -3.42 29.18 -17.84
CA THR A 305 -1.94 29.05 -17.99
C THR A 305 -1.18 30.18 -17.30
N ALA A 306 -1.87 31.11 -16.64
CA ALA A 306 -1.26 32.18 -15.87
C ALA A 306 -0.63 31.64 -14.58
N ASN A 307 0.64 31.25 -14.65
CA ASN A 307 1.36 30.55 -13.58
C ASN A 307 1.54 31.39 -12.30
N TYR A 308 1.49 32.71 -12.40
CA TYR A 308 1.52 33.64 -11.27
C TYR A 308 0.12 34.07 -10.76
N CYS A 309 -0.96 33.49 -11.26
CA CYS A 309 -2.32 33.75 -10.75
C CYS A 309 -2.59 32.92 -9.49
N ILE A 310 -3.06 33.51 -8.38
CA ILE A 310 -3.37 32.77 -7.13
C ILE A 310 -4.39 31.66 -7.34
N TYR A 311 -5.32 31.86 -8.27
CA TYR A 311 -6.38 30.90 -8.56
C TYR A 311 -5.93 29.76 -9.47
N ASN A 312 -4.72 29.82 -10.03
CA ASN A 312 -4.17 28.76 -10.87
C ASN A 312 -3.58 27.62 -10.02
N LYS A 313 -4.26 26.49 -10.01
CA LYS A 313 -3.81 25.22 -9.43
C LYS A 313 -3.75 24.17 -10.54
N ASP A 314 -2.53 23.71 -10.85
CA ASP A 314 -2.27 22.67 -11.86
C ASP A 314 -2.86 22.98 -13.25
N ASN A 315 -2.71 24.23 -13.71
CA ASN A 315 -3.26 24.77 -14.97
C ASN A 315 -4.79 24.85 -15.04
N PHE A 316 -5.49 24.80 -13.90
CA PHE A 316 -6.92 25.03 -13.79
C PHE A 316 -7.21 26.20 -12.85
N CYS A 317 -8.20 27.02 -13.19
CA CYS A 317 -8.70 28.05 -12.29
C CYS A 317 -9.54 27.41 -11.18
N LYS A 318 -9.32 27.80 -9.93
CA LYS A 318 -10.09 27.37 -8.76
C LYS A 318 -10.95 28.47 -8.15
N ALA A 319 -10.99 29.65 -8.76
CA ALA A 319 -11.93 30.70 -8.37
C ALA A 319 -13.37 30.20 -8.59
N SER A 320 -14.25 30.43 -7.61
CA SER A 320 -15.68 30.09 -7.74
C SER A 320 -16.37 30.92 -8.83
N LYS A 321 -15.87 32.13 -9.07
CA LYS A 321 -16.39 33.07 -10.06
C LYS A 321 -15.25 33.84 -10.70
N ILE A 322 -15.29 34.00 -12.02
CA ILE A 322 -14.36 34.89 -12.72
C ILE A 322 -15.09 35.83 -13.69
N THR A 323 -14.43 36.93 -14.02
CA THR A 323 -14.84 37.86 -15.07
C THR A 323 -13.73 37.95 -16.13
N VAL A 324 -14.11 37.79 -17.40
CA VAL A 324 -13.20 37.84 -18.56
C VAL A 324 -13.80 38.70 -19.67
N GLY A 325 -12.97 39.37 -20.45
CA GLY A 325 -13.44 40.17 -21.58
C GLY A 325 -13.53 41.67 -21.31
N GLN A 326 -13.82 42.44 -22.36
CA GLN A 326 -14.19 43.84 -22.29
C GLN A 326 -15.30 44.14 -23.31
N LYS A 327 -16.18 45.12 -23.04
CA LYS A 327 -17.41 45.38 -23.82
C LYS A 327 -17.21 45.40 -25.34
N ASN A 328 -16.12 46.03 -25.79
CA ASN A 328 -15.86 46.26 -27.22
C ASN A 328 -14.77 45.37 -27.80
N ALA A 329 -14.41 44.28 -27.13
CA ALA A 329 -13.36 43.37 -27.60
C ALA A 329 -13.67 42.87 -29.03
N LYS A 330 -12.75 43.16 -29.94
CA LYS A 330 -12.71 42.63 -31.32
C LYS A 330 -11.75 41.45 -31.42
N TYR A 331 -10.66 41.49 -30.65
CA TYR A 331 -9.62 40.46 -30.65
C TYR A 331 -9.48 39.78 -29.30
N ARG A 332 -8.99 38.54 -29.30
CA ARG A 332 -8.73 37.79 -28.05
C ARG A 332 -7.81 38.55 -27.09
N SER A 333 -6.83 39.31 -27.59
CA SER A 333 -5.90 40.12 -26.77
C SER A 333 -6.61 41.18 -25.91
N GLU A 334 -7.85 41.53 -26.25
CA GLU A 334 -8.68 42.49 -25.52
C GLU A 334 -9.60 41.80 -24.49
N THR A 335 -9.39 40.49 -24.26
CA THR A 335 -10.23 39.67 -23.37
C THR A 335 -9.55 39.22 -22.10
N GLN A 336 -8.83 40.15 -21.47
CA GLN A 336 -8.18 39.92 -20.19
C GLN A 336 -9.10 39.33 -19.11
N CYS A 337 -8.49 38.58 -18.19
CA CYS A 337 -9.16 38.08 -16.99
C CYS A 337 -9.08 39.14 -15.89
N ASP A 338 -10.18 39.84 -15.64
CA ASP A 338 -10.26 40.86 -14.60
C ASP A 338 -10.22 40.25 -13.18
N SER A 339 -10.44 38.94 -13.05
CA SER A 339 -10.28 38.19 -11.80
C SER A 339 -8.86 37.65 -11.57
N PHE A 340 -7.89 38.03 -12.41
CA PHE A 340 -6.48 37.70 -12.15
C PHE A 340 -6.00 38.41 -10.88
N GLU A 341 -5.40 37.65 -9.97
CA GLU A 341 -4.72 38.15 -8.78
C GLU A 341 -3.33 37.53 -8.70
N LEU A 342 -2.32 38.35 -8.41
CA LEU A 342 -0.92 37.94 -8.37
C LEU A 342 -0.62 37.13 -7.09
N LYS A 343 0.13 36.04 -7.24
CA LYS A 343 0.66 35.22 -6.14
C LYS A 343 1.59 35.95 -5.18
#